data_AF-A0A1Y4DCF7-F1
#
_entry.id   AF-A0A1Y4DCF7-F1
#
_cell.length_a   1.000
_cell.length_b   1.000
_cell.length_c   1.000
_cell.angle_alpha   90.00
_cell.angle_beta   90.00
_cell.angle_gamma   90.00
#
_symmetry.space_group_name_H-M   'P 1'
#
loop_
_entity.id
_entity.type
_entity.pdbx_description
1 polymer ?
#
loop_
_entity_poly.entity_id
_entity_poly.type
_entity_poly.pdbx_seq_one_letter_code
_entity_poly.pdbx_strand_id
1 'polypeptide(L)'
;MSESSFTLLRDIGSCPLENGEEIRFTIDAYRGYRYVSVRRYVASDSFSGATRDGITMTPEIVRALEPLLAALPDDPKAVSNGQLGKFAKRPGICVVASVGSFKGRRGLDLRQWQEDCGFTKKGIWIPLEKLPQIKQLFLKTKEALDERPDDIF
;
A
#
# COMPACT_ATOMS: atom_id res chain seq x y z
N MET A 1 -18.99 20.09 -13.87
CA MET A 1 -17.70 19.98 -13.14
C MET A 1 -17.53 18.52 -12.75
N SER A 2 -16.76 17.74 -13.51
CA SER A 2 -16.55 16.32 -13.19
C SER A 2 -15.60 16.25 -11.99
N GLU A 3 -16.14 15.96 -10.81
CA GLU A 3 -15.34 15.56 -9.66
C GLU A 3 -14.38 14.46 -10.12
N SER A 4 -13.09 14.78 -10.15
CA SER A 4 -12.07 13.80 -10.50
C SER A 4 -11.92 12.88 -9.28
N SER A 5 -12.84 11.95 -9.12
CA SER A 5 -12.79 10.91 -8.10
C SER A 5 -12.00 9.71 -8.64
N PHE A 6 -11.36 8.98 -7.72
CA PHE A 6 -10.82 7.67 -8.05
C PHE A 6 -12.00 6.73 -8.28
N THR A 7 -11.99 5.99 -9.39
CA THR A 7 -12.97 4.94 -9.68
C THR A 7 -12.37 3.60 -9.29
N LEU A 8 -13.00 2.89 -8.35
CA LEU A 8 -12.58 1.53 -8.00
C LEU A 8 -12.73 0.62 -9.23
N LEU A 9 -11.62 0.05 -9.69
CA LEU A 9 -11.63 -0.93 -10.79
C LEU A 9 -11.69 -2.36 -10.26
N ARG A 10 -10.94 -2.65 -9.19
CA ARG A 10 -10.86 -3.99 -8.62
C ARG A 10 -10.53 -3.95 -7.14
N ASP A 11 -11.26 -4.73 -6.36
CA ASP A 11 -10.87 -5.09 -4.99
C ASP A 11 -10.00 -6.34 -5.02
N ILE A 12 -8.77 -6.24 -4.50
CA ILE A 12 -7.81 -7.35 -4.44
C ILE A 12 -8.01 -8.18 -3.17
N GLY A 13 -8.51 -7.54 -2.11
CA GLY A 13 -8.73 -8.15 -0.81
C GLY A 13 -8.22 -7.30 0.34
N SER A 14 -8.38 -7.85 1.54
CA SER A 14 -8.05 -7.16 2.78
C SER A 14 -7.20 -8.00 3.74
N CYS A 15 -6.50 -7.29 4.61
CA CYS A 15 -5.76 -7.82 5.74
C CYS A 15 -6.41 -7.32 7.03
N PRO A 16 -7.11 -8.18 7.80
CA PRO A 16 -7.71 -7.76 9.06
C PRO A 16 -6.63 -7.44 10.08
N LEU A 17 -6.81 -6.30 10.75
CA LEU A 17 -6.04 -5.86 11.90
C LEU A 17 -6.83 -6.13 13.19
N GLU A 18 -6.25 -5.77 14.33
CA GLU A 18 -6.94 -5.81 15.61
C GLU A 18 -8.06 -4.75 15.64
N ASN A 19 -9.11 -4.97 16.44
CA ASN A 19 -10.17 -3.99 16.75
C ASN A 19 -11.09 -3.56 15.59
N GLY A 20 -11.42 -4.46 14.66
CA GLY A 20 -12.35 -4.15 13.56
C GLY A 20 -11.75 -3.23 12.50
N GLU A 21 -10.43 -3.06 12.51
CA GLU A 21 -9.69 -2.41 11.43
C GLU A 21 -9.28 -3.44 10.38
N GLU A 22 -9.11 -3.00 9.14
CA GLU A 22 -8.50 -3.80 8.10
C GLU A 22 -7.71 -2.92 7.12
N ILE A 23 -6.78 -3.53 6.40
CA ILE A 23 -6.05 -2.87 5.32
C ILE A 23 -6.56 -3.44 4.01
N ARG A 24 -7.15 -2.61 3.16
CA ARG A 24 -7.64 -3.02 1.84
C ARG A 24 -6.63 -2.65 0.76
N PHE A 25 -6.52 -3.54 -0.22
CA PHE A 25 -5.74 -3.39 -1.44
C PHE A 25 -6.71 -3.27 -2.60
N THR A 26 -6.62 -2.17 -3.32
CA THR A 26 -7.54 -1.83 -4.41
C THR A 26 -6.76 -1.32 -5.60
N ILE A 27 -7.26 -1.60 -6.81
CA ILE A 27 -6.82 -0.97 -8.04
C ILE A 27 -7.87 0.05 -8.43
N ASP A 28 -7.45 1.30 -8.54
CA ASP A 28 -8.30 2.44 -8.87
C ASP A 28 -7.89 3.05 -10.21
N ALA A 29 -8.83 3.65 -10.93
CA ALA A 29 -8.57 4.51 -12.08
C ALA A 29 -8.69 5.98 -11.69
N TYR A 30 -7.76 6.79 -12.19
CA TYR A 30 -7.84 8.24 -12.13
C TYR A 30 -7.24 8.85 -13.39
N ARG A 31 -8.05 9.64 -14.11
CA ARG A 31 -7.67 10.29 -15.38
C ARG A 31 -7.09 9.33 -16.43
N GLY A 32 -7.68 8.13 -16.55
CA GLY A 32 -7.23 7.10 -17.49
C GLY A 32 -6.00 6.30 -17.04
N TYR A 33 -5.44 6.61 -15.87
CA TYR A 33 -4.31 5.86 -15.29
C TYR A 33 -4.77 4.94 -14.17
N ARG A 34 -4.14 3.76 -14.08
CA ARG A 34 -4.34 2.82 -12.98
C ARG A 34 -3.42 3.17 -11.82
N TYR A 35 -3.94 3.03 -10.61
CA TYR A 35 -3.21 3.22 -9.36
C TYR A 35 -3.57 2.11 -8.39
N VAL A 36 -2.62 1.77 -7.53
CA VAL A 36 -2.87 0.86 -6.41
C VAL A 36 -3.06 1.69 -5.15
N SER A 37 -4.20 1.53 -4.48
CA SER A 37 -4.41 2.08 -3.14
C SER A 37 -4.33 0.98 -2.09
N VAL A 38 -3.43 1.19 -1.13
CA VAL A 38 -3.31 0.41 0.09
C VAL A 38 -3.76 1.31 1.23
N ARG A 39 -4.91 1.01 1.84
CA ARG A 39 -5.57 1.93 2.76
C ARG A 39 -6.19 1.20 3.94
N ARG A 40 -6.12 1.82 5.11
CA ARG A 40 -6.78 1.35 6.32
C ARG A 40 -8.27 1.71 6.29
N TYR A 41 -9.08 0.75 6.68
CA TYR A 41 -10.50 0.86 6.88
C TYR A 41 -10.80 0.55 8.34
N VAL A 42 -11.77 1.26 8.90
CA VAL A 42 -12.28 1.02 10.26
C VAL A 42 -13.73 0.62 10.10
N ALA A 43 -14.14 -0.44 10.79
CA ALA A 43 -15.54 -0.78 11.00
C ALA A 43 -15.83 -0.68 12.51
N SER A 44 -16.49 0.39 12.91
CA SER A 44 -17.08 0.56 14.25
C SER A 44 -18.58 0.73 14.15
N ASP A 45 -19.28 0.60 15.28
CA ASP A 45 -20.74 0.82 15.35
C ASP A 45 -21.17 2.23 14.91
N SER A 46 -20.25 3.20 14.97
CA SER A 46 -20.49 4.60 14.62
C SER A 46 -19.94 5.02 13.26
N PHE A 47 -19.00 4.27 12.68
CA PHE A 47 -18.36 4.61 11.41
C PHE A 47 -17.80 3.37 10.72
N SER A 48 -18.20 3.16 9.46
CA SER A 48 -17.57 2.20 8.57
C SER A 48 -17.01 2.95 7.37
N GLY A 49 -15.70 2.87 7.15
CA GLY A 49 -15.12 3.51 5.97
C GLY A 49 -13.60 3.62 5.93
N ALA A 50 -13.14 4.13 4.79
CA ALA A 50 -11.75 4.43 4.50
C ALA A 50 -11.21 5.54 5.42
N THR A 51 -10.06 5.32 6.05
CA THR A 51 -9.37 6.37 6.80
C THR A 51 -8.41 7.18 5.90
N ARG A 52 -7.80 8.22 6.46
CA ARG A 52 -6.74 8.98 5.79
C ARG A 52 -5.42 8.20 5.71
N ASP A 53 -5.27 7.13 6.48
CA ASP A 53 -4.08 6.29 6.52
C ASP A 53 -4.07 5.36 5.31
N GLY A 54 -3.28 5.74 4.32
CA GLY A 54 -3.14 4.98 3.11
C GLY A 54 -2.11 5.60 2.18
N ILE A 55 -1.65 4.78 1.25
CA ILE A 55 -0.73 5.18 0.20
C ILE A 55 -1.33 4.82 -1.15
N THR A 56 -1.04 5.65 -2.14
CA THR A 56 -1.36 5.39 -3.54
C THR A 56 -0.06 5.25 -4.31
N MET A 57 0.10 4.14 -5.01
CA MET A 57 1.29 3.76 -5.76
C MET A 57 0.95 3.60 -7.25
N THR A 58 1.94 3.77 -8.13
CA THR A 58 1.78 3.42 -9.54
C THR A 58 2.03 1.91 -9.72
N PRO A 59 1.59 1.30 -10.83
CA PRO A 59 1.87 -0.10 -11.12
C PRO A 59 3.36 -0.44 -11.07
N GLU A 60 4.22 0.47 -11.53
CA GLU A 60 5.68 0.30 -11.55
C GLU A 60 6.26 0.19 -10.15
N ILE A 61 5.74 0.99 -9.20
CA ILE A 61 6.15 0.91 -7.79
C ILE A 61 5.81 -0.46 -7.22
N VAL A 62 4.61 -0.99 -7.53
CA VAL A 62 4.19 -2.32 -7.03
C VAL A 62 5.05 -3.43 -7.62
N ARG A 63 5.34 -3.38 -8.92
CA ARG A 63 6.22 -4.35 -9.60
C ARG A 63 7.65 -4.34 -9.03
N ALA A 64 8.15 -3.17 -8.63
CA ALA A 64 9.48 -3.05 -8.02
C ALA A 64 9.49 -3.44 -6.53
N LEU A 65 8.41 -3.16 -5.79
CA LEU A 65 8.31 -3.42 -4.36
C LEU A 65 8.00 -4.89 -4.04
N GLU A 66 7.15 -5.54 -4.82
CA GLU A 66 6.74 -6.94 -4.60
C GLU A 66 7.93 -7.91 -4.41
N PRO A 67 8.95 -7.97 -5.29
CA PRO A 67 10.07 -8.89 -5.11
C PRO A 67 10.89 -8.59 -3.86
N LEU A 68 10.99 -7.32 -3.45
CA LEU A 68 11.67 -6.92 -2.21
C LEU A 68 10.91 -7.39 -0.98
N LEU A 69 9.58 -7.34 -1.01
CA LEU A 69 8.73 -7.88 0.05
C LEU A 69 8.78 -9.41 0.08
N ALA A 70 8.78 -10.07 -1.08
CA ALA A 70 8.88 -11.52 -1.18
C ALA A 70 10.18 -12.05 -0.55
N ALA A 71 11.30 -11.33 -0.74
CA ALA A 71 12.61 -11.67 -0.21
C ALA A 71 12.76 -11.51 1.32
N LEU A 72 11.82 -10.83 1.99
CA LEU A 72 11.87 -10.72 3.45
C LEU A 72 11.67 -12.10 4.11
N PRO A 73 12.26 -12.39 5.28
CA PRO A 73 11.90 -13.57 6.05
C PRO A 73 10.41 -13.57 6.41
N ASP A 74 9.79 -14.75 6.44
CA ASP A 74 8.40 -14.89 6.91
C ASP A 74 8.27 -14.73 8.43
N ASP A 75 9.33 -15.04 9.18
CA ASP A 75 9.40 -14.77 10.61
C ASP A 75 9.61 -13.26 10.87
N PRO A 76 8.64 -12.55 11.49
CA PRO A 76 8.76 -11.13 11.82
C PRO A 76 9.99 -10.78 12.67
N LYS A 77 10.52 -11.73 13.45
CA LYS A 77 11.72 -11.51 14.29
C LYS A 77 13.01 -11.50 13.47
N ALA A 78 13.04 -12.24 12.37
CA ALA A 78 14.21 -12.36 11.51
C ALA A 78 14.34 -11.20 10.50
N VAL A 79 13.27 -10.44 10.27
CA VAL A 79 13.32 -9.24 9.40
C VAL A 79 14.22 -8.18 10.05
N SER A 80 15.13 -7.57 9.29
CA SER A 80 15.98 -6.46 9.78
C SER A 80 15.29 -5.10 9.62
N ASN A 81 15.64 -4.14 10.47
CA ASN A 81 15.20 -2.76 10.28
C ASN A 81 16.00 -2.10 9.15
N GLY A 82 15.36 -1.22 8.39
CA GLY A 82 16.01 -0.48 7.32
C GLY A 82 15.07 -0.04 6.22
N GLN A 83 15.59 0.75 5.29
CA GLN A 83 14.88 1.10 4.08
C GLN A 83 14.97 -0.07 3.08
N LEU A 84 13.83 -0.54 2.61
CA LEU A 84 13.74 -1.56 1.55
C LEU A 84 13.96 -0.93 0.18
N GLY A 85 13.39 0.26 -0.04
CA GLY A 85 13.52 0.96 -1.31
C GLY A 85 12.88 2.34 -1.29
N LYS A 86 13.25 3.16 -2.29
CA LYS A 86 12.69 4.49 -2.56
C LYS A 86 12.30 4.53 -4.03
N PHE A 87 10.99 4.67 -4.30
CA PHE A 87 10.42 4.53 -5.64
C PHE A 87 9.83 5.85 -6.10
N ALA A 88 10.30 6.37 -7.23
CA ALA A 88 9.79 7.60 -7.80
C ALA A 88 8.30 7.45 -8.19
N LYS A 89 7.47 8.40 -7.77
CA LYS A 89 6.06 8.48 -8.18
C LYS A 89 5.84 9.55 -9.26
N ARG A 90 6.52 10.68 -9.11
CA ARG A 90 6.63 11.79 -10.08
C ARG A 90 7.80 12.69 -9.65
N PRO A 91 8.26 13.66 -10.46
CA PRO A 91 9.33 14.57 -10.06
C PRO A 91 9.08 15.18 -8.67
N GLY A 92 10.08 15.11 -7.79
CA GLY A 92 10.02 15.61 -6.42
C GLY A 92 9.22 14.76 -5.42
N ILE A 93 8.56 13.67 -5.83
CA ILE A 93 7.74 12.82 -4.95
C ILE A 93 8.05 11.33 -5.16
N CYS A 94 8.27 10.63 -4.05
CA CYS A 94 8.51 9.19 -4.04
C CYS A 94 7.71 8.49 -2.94
N VAL A 95 7.61 7.16 -3.05
CA VAL A 95 7.17 6.27 -1.99
C VAL A 95 8.41 5.59 -1.43
N VAL A 96 8.59 5.64 -0.12
CA VAL A 96 9.65 4.94 0.60
C VAL A 96 9.02 3.75 1.31
N ALA A 97 9.60 2.57 1.11
CA ALA A 97 9.27 1.38 1.86
C ALA A 97 10.37 1.10 2.88
N SER A 98 10.01 0.92 4.13
CA SER A 98 10.96 0.63 5.20
C SER A 98 10.38 -0.31 6.25
N VAL A 99 11.25 -1.04 6.94
CA VAL A 99 10.92 -1.80 8.14
C VAL A 99 11.49 -1.06 9.33
N GLY A 100 10.65 -0.83 10.33
CA GLY A 100 11.07 -0.14 11.55
C GLY A 100 10.16 -0.45 12.74
N SER A 101 10.46 0.20 13.86
CA SER A 101 9.68 0.10 15.09
C SER A 101 8.97 1.42 15.37
N PHE A 102 7.68 1.36 15.67
CA PHE A 102 6.88 2.50 16.13
C PHE A 102 6.10 2.11 17.37
N LYS A 103 6.24 2.89 18.46
CA LYS A 103 5.60 2.62 19.76
C LYS A 103 5.78 1.17 20.25
N GLY A 104 6.98 0.62 20.09
CA GLY A 104 7.31 -0.75 20.51
C GLY A 104 6.81 -1.87 19.59
N ARG A 105 6.07 -1.55 18.52
CA ARG A 105 5.61 -2.51 17.51
C ARG A 105 6.45 -2.41 16.25
N ARG A 106 6.79 -3.54 15.63
CA ARG A 106 7.52 -3.60 14.36
C ARG A 106 6.56 -3.60 13.19
N GLY A 107 6.90 -2.89 12.11
CA GLY A 107 6.04 -2.84 10.94
C GLY A 107 6.74 -2.42 9.66
N LEU A 108 6.06 -2.69 8.56
CA LEU A 108 6.34 -2.16 7.23
C LEU A 108 5.68 -0.78 7.12
N ASP A 109 6.47 0.28 6.92
CA ASP A 109 5.98 1.62 6.60
C ASP A 109 6.12 1.86 5.10
N LEU A 110 5.00 2.19 4.45
CA LEU A 110 4.96 2.66 3.07
C LEU A 110 4.51 4.11 3.10
N ARG A 111 5.43 5.04 2.86
CA ARG A 111 5.18 6.46 3.09
C ARG A 111 5.65 7.33 1.95
N GLN A 112 4.85 8.34 1.63
CA GLN A 112 5.23 9.36 0.67
C GLN A 112 6.29 10.28 1.27
N TRP A 113 7.39 10.44 0.55
CA TRP A 113 8.43 11.44 0.81
C TRP A 113 8.49 12.43 -0.35
N GLN A 114 8.67 13.71 -0.03
CA GLN A 114 8.79 14.81 -0.99
C GLN A 114 10.10 15.57 -0.76
N GLU A 115 10.72 16.08 -1.83
CA GLU A 115 12.00 16.79 -1.76
C GLU A 115 11.95 18.05 -0.88
N ASP A 116 10.81 18.73 -0.85
CA ASP A 116 10.60 19.99 -0.16
C ASP A 116 10.37 19.84 1.35
N CYS A 117 9.68 18.77 1.77
CA CYS A 117 9.20 18.60 3.15
C CYS A 117 9.52 17.24 3.79
N GLY A 118 10.20 16.36 3.07
CA GLY A 118 10.53 15.03 3.55
C GLY A 118 9.31 14.10 3.68
N PHE A 119 9.26 13.31 4.76
CA PHE A 119 8.17 12.37 4.98
C PHE A 119 6.84 13.08 5.28
N THR A 120 5.80 12.67 4.57
CA THR A 120 4.46 13.21 4.76
C THR A 120 3.59 12.29 5.63
N LYS A 121 2.40 12.78 6.01
CA LYS A 121 1.36 11.96 6.66
C LYS A 121 0.73 10.93 5.71
N LYS A 122 0.93 11.03 4.39
CA LYS A 122 0.41 10.07 3.41
C LYS A 122 1.27 8.82 3.44
N GLY A 123 0.76 7.79 4.09
CA GLY A 123 1.44 6.51 4.20
C GLY A 123 0.59 5.54 4.99
N ILE A 124 1.08 4.32 5.07
CA ILE A 124 0.47 3.27 5.86
C ILE A 124 1.55 2.49 6.59
N TRP A 125 1.31 2.27 7.89
CA TRP A 125 2.09 1.38 8.71
C TRP A 125 1.33 0.07 8.88
N ILE A 126 2.01 -1.03 8.60
CA ILE A 126 1.44 -2.38 8.57
C ILE A 126 2.23 -3.27 9.56
N PRO A 127 1.58 -3.91 10.54
CA PRO A 127 2.27 -4.78 11.50
C PRO A 127 3.01 -5.93 10.79
N LEU A 128 4.25 -6.22 11.19
CA LEU A 128 5.02 -7.32 10.60
C LEU A 128 4.41 -8.69 10.89
N GLU A 129 3.59 -8.83 11.92
CA GLU A 129 2.84 -10.06 12.23
C GLU A 129 1.90 -10.46 11.09
N LYS A 130 1.55 -9.50 10.23
CA LYS A 130 0.72 -9.71 9.03
C LYS A 130 1.54 -9.93 7.76
N LEU A 131 2.87 -9.96 7.85
CA LEU A 131 3.76 -9.98 6.69
C LEU A 131 3.43 -11.09 5.67
N PRO A 132 3.14 -12.35 6.05
CA PRO A 132 2.76 -13.39 5.08
C PRO A 132 1.51 -13.01 4.27
N GLN A 133 0.47 -12.47 4.94
CA GLN A 133 -0.75 -12.03 4.27
C GLN A 133 -0.49 -10.81 3.37
N ILE A 134 0.37 -9.89 3.81
CA ILE A 134 0.73 -8.70 3.04
C ILE A 134 1.51 -9.05 1.78
N LYS A 135 2.47 -9.99 1.87
CA LYS A 135 3.18 -10.50 0.68
C LYS A 135 2.20 -11.08 -0.34
N GLN A 136 1.24 -11.89 0.11
CA GLN A 136 0.21 -12.47 -0.76
C GLN A 136 -0.66 -11.40 -1.41
N LEU A 137 -1.06 -10.35 -0.68
CA LEU A 137 -1.85 -9.25 -1.25
C LEU A 137 -1.05 -8.45 -2.28
N PHE A 138 0.24 -8.19 -2.04
CA PHE A 138 1.12 -7.54 -3.03
C PHE A 138 1.32 -8.39 -4.28
N LEU A 139 1.50 -9.70 -4.13
CA LEU A 139 1.60 -10.63 -5.25
C LEU A 139 0.31 -10.62 -6.10
N LYS A 140 -0.86 -10.81 -5.48
CA LYS A 140 -2.16 -10.74 -6.16
C LYS A 140 -2.40 -9.39 -6.83
N THR A 141 -1.95 -8.30 -6.20
CA THR A 141 -2.07 -6.96 -6.79
C THR A 141 -1.21 -6.85 -8.04
N LYS A 142 0.03 -7.36 -8.02
CA LYS A 142 0.91 -7.39 -9.18
C LYS A 142 0.32 -8.23 -10.31
N GLU A 143 -0.16 -9.43 -10.01
CA GLU A 143 -0.84 -10.30 -10.98
C GLU A 143 -2.03 -9.59 -11.63
N ALA A 144 -2.91 -8.98 -10.82
CA ALA A 144 -4.06 -8.23 -11.31
C ALA A 144 -3.70 -6.97 -12.14
N LEU A 145 -2.50 -6.40 -11.96
CA LEU A 145 -1.99 -5.30 -12.77
C LEU A 145 -1.42 -5.78 -14.11
N ASP A 146 -0.89 -7.01 -14.14
CA ASP A 146 -0.26 -7.63 -15.31
C ASP A 146 -1.27 -8.41 -16.17
N GLU A 147 -2.40 -8.80 -15.60
CA GLU A 147 -3.59 -9.19 -16.36
C GLU A 147 -3.96 -8.06 -17.33
N ARG A 148 -4.01 -8.40 -18.64
CA ARG A 148 -4.45 -7.45 -19.65
C ARG A 148 -5.83 -6.93 -19.24
N PRO A 149 -6.10 -5.61 -19.33
CA PRO A 149 -7.48 -5.15 -19.36
C PRO A 149 -8.19 -5.96 -20.44
N ASP A 150 -9.31 -6.61 -20.12
CA ASP A 150 -10.27 -6.91 -21.17
C ASP A 150 -10.58 -5.56 -21.83
N ASP A 151 -10.24 -5.45 -23.11
CA ASP A 151 -10.25 -4.21 -23.88
C ASP A 151 -11.60 -3.48 -23.77
N ILE A 152 -11.71 -2.53 -22.84
CA ILE A 152 -12.81 -1.56 -22.79
C ILE A 152 -12.27 -0.22 -22.27
N PHE A 153 -11.75 0.59 -23.20
CA PHE A 153 -11.82 2.04 -23.15
C PHE A 153 -12.09 2.58 -24.55
#